data_AF-A0A0B6YH36-F1
#
_entry.id   AF-A0A0B6YH36-F1
#
_cell.length_a   1.000
_cell.length_b   1.000
_cell.length_c   1.000
_cell.angle_alpha   90.00
_cell.angle_beta   90.00
_cell.angle_gamma   90.00
#
_symmetry.space_group_name_H-M   'P 1'
#
loop_
_entity.id
_entity.type
_entity.pdbx_description
1 polymer ?
#
loop_
_entity_poly.entity_id
_entity_poly.type
_entity_poly.pdbx_seq_one_letter_code
_entity_poly.pdbx_strand_id
1 'polypeptide(L)'
;SYNVKCFLGLTATATKTTAEDVARHLGIEDTKSATIRGSVVPGNLILSASRDENKDEALINLLKGERFRSCKSILIYCSRRDHTERVATLIRTSMKTSVDLNDTYQPIASKKQQLSKTFDP
;
A
#
# COMPACT_ATOMS: atom_id res chain seq x y z
N SER A 1 -35.58 13.08 24.71
CA SER A 1 -34.60 13.78 23.85
C SER A 1 -33.25 13.75 24.53
N TYR A 2 -32.23 13.16 23.92
CA TYR A 2 -30.89 13.08 24.51
C TYR A 2 -30.29 14.49 24.55
N ASN A 3 -30.06 15.02 25.75
CA ASN A 3 -29.47 16.34 25.97
C ASN A 3 -27.93 16.25 25.87
N VAL A 4 -27.42 16.11 24.65
CA VAL A 4 -25.97 16.06 24.39
C VAL A 4 -25.40 17.47 24.48
N LYS A 5 -24.49 17.68 25.43
CA LYS A 5 -23.87 18.99 25.71
C LYS A 5 -22.45 19.14 25.19
N CYS A 6 -21.85 18.07 24.67
CA CYS A 6 -20.44 18.03 24.29
C CYS A 6 -20.26 17.25 22.98
N PHE A 7 -19.50 17.84 22.05
CA PHE A 7 -19.14 17.25 20.76
C PHE A 7 -17.62 17.15 20.62
N LEU A 8 -17.14 16.01 20.12
CA LEU A 8 -15.75 15.80 19.75
C LEU A 8 -15.69 15.36 18.28
N GLY A 9 -15.14 16.23 17.42
CA GLY A 9 -14.92 15.94 16.01
C GLY A 9 -13.50 15.43 15.76
N LEU A 10 -13.35 14.25 15.16
CA LEU A 10 -12.06 13.69 14.76
C LEU A 10 -11.97 13.64 13.24
N THR A 11 -10.92 14.22 12.68
CA THR A 11 -10.61 14.14 11.24
C THR A 11 -9.12 14.03 11.02
N ALA A 12 -8.72 13.19 10.06
CA ALA A 12 -7.33 13.08 9.64
C ALA A 12 -6.93 14.22 8.69
N THR A 13 -7.88 14.73 7.90
CA THR A 13 -7.63 15.75 6.88
C THR A 13 -8.74 16.79 6.87
N ALA A 14 -8.40 18.04 7.15
CA ALA A 14 -9.28 19.18 6.96
C ALA A 14 -8.44 20.42 6.67
N THR A 15 -8.85 21.22 5.67
CA THR A 15 -8.33 22.59 5.54
C THR A 15 -8.74 23.42 6.76
N LYS A 16 -8.12 24.58 6.99
CA LYS A 16 -8.50 25.48 8.08
C LYS A 16 -9.98 25.84 8.00
N THR A 17 -10.43 26.29 6.83
CA THR A 17 -11.83 26.64 6.55
C THR A 17 -12.77 25.48 6.81
N THR A 18 -12.44 24.26 6.33
CA THR A 18 -13.29 23.09 6.56
C THR A 18 -13.45 22.77 8.04
N ALA A 19 -12.39 22.87 8.86
CA ALA A 19 -12.50 22.62 10.29
C ALA A 19 -13.31 23.70 11.02
N GLU A 20 -13.13 24.97 10.66
CA GLU A 20 -13.91 26.09 11.21
C GLU A 20 -15.41 25.95 10.89
N ASP A 21 -15.73 25.54 9.66
CA ASP A 21 -17.10 25.30 9.24
C ASP A 21 -17.72 24.13 10.00
N VAL A 22 -17.01 23.01 10.14
CA VAL A 22 -17.49 21.87 10.94
C VAL A 22 -17.71 22.26 12.40
N ALA A 23 -16.78 23.00 13.01
CA ALA A 23 -16.91 23.47 14.39
C ALA A 23 -18.14 24.36 14.57
N ARG A 24 -18.41 25.26 13.63
CA ARG A 24 -19.62 26.10 13.62
C ARG A 24 -20.91 25.27 13.56
N HIS A 25 -20.95 24.22 12.73
CA HIS A 25 -22.11 23.33 12.62
C HIS A 25 -22.34 22.50 13.90
N LEU A 26 -21.29 22.25 14.68
CA LEU A 26 -21.37 21.58 15.98
C LEU A 26 -21.70 22.53 17.14
N GLY A 27 -21.89 23.83 16.88
CA GLY A 27 -22.16 24.83 17.91
C GLY A 27 -20.95 25.16 18.79
N ILE A 28 -19.72 24.93 18.30
CA ILE A 28 -18.49 25.26 19.01
C ILE A 28 -18.18 26.74 18.77
N GLU A 29 -18.37 27.58 19.79
CA GLU A 29 -18.27 29.04 19.68
C GLU A 29 -16.84 29.55 19.42
N ASP A 30 -15.84 28.96 20.09
CA ASP A 30 -14.42 29.27 19.87
C ASP A 30 -13.78 28.32 18.85
N THR A 31 -14.11 28.51 17.58
CA THR A 31 -13.63 27.66 16.48
C THR A 31 -12.12 27.70 16.28
N LYS A 32 -11.45 28.78 16.73
CA LYS A 32 -10.01 28.98 16.53
C LYS A 32 -9.17 28.26 17.58
N SER A 33 -9.55 28.31 18.86
CA SER A 33 -8.81 27.62 19.91
C SER A 33 -9.24 26.16 20.07
N ALA A 34 -10.49 25.82 19.73
CA ALA A 34 -11.01 24.46 19.85
C ALA A 34 -10.46 23.49 18.79
N THR A 35 -9.83 23.99 17.72
CA THR A 35 -9.28 23.16 16.66
C THR A 35 -7.80 22.84 16.92
N ILE A 36 -7.52 21.61 17.34
CA ILE A 36 -6.14 21.10 17.52
C ILE A 36 -5.67 20.50 16.19
N ARG A 37 -4.47 20.89 15.71
CA ARG A 37 -3.89 20.41 14.45
C ARG A 37 -2.49 19.82 14.66
N GLY A 38 -2.24 18.66 14.06
CA GLY A 38 -0.91 18.06 13.95
C GLY A 38 -0.08 18.65 12.80
N SER A 39 1.16 18.20 12.66
CA SER A 39 2.02 18.53 11.52
C SER A 39 1.45 17.97 10.21
N VAL A 40 1.61 18.73 9.12
CA VAL A 40 0.98 18.41 7.84
C VAL A 40 1.69 17.27 7.10
N VAL A 41 3.02 17.18 7.22
CA VAL A 41 3.84 16.16 6.54
C VAL A 41 4.93 15.63 7.49
N PRO A 42 5.09 14.31 7.63
CA PRO A 42 6.19 13.71 8.39
C PRO A 42 7.57 14.07 7.82
N GLY A 43 8.55 14.36 8.68
CA GLY A 43 9.90 14.80 8.24
C GLY A 43 10.70 13.74 7.48
N ASN A 44 10.31 12.47 7.55
CA ASN A 44 10.92 11.37 6.79
C ASN A 44 10.28 11.16 5.40
N LEU A 45 9.28 11.97 5.02
CA LEU A 45 8.66 11.88 3.70
C LEU A 45 9.38 12.77 2.69
N ILE A 46 9.98 12.15 1.66
CA ILE A 46 10.70 12.86 0.59
C ILE A 46 9.76 13.03 -0.61
N LEU A 47 9.37 14.27 -0.88
CA LEU A 47 8.48 14.63 -1.98
C LEU A 47 9.27 15.02 -3.24
N SER A 48 8.81 14.56 -4.40
CA SER A 48 9.36 14.91 -5.72
C SER A 48 8.26 14.95 -6.76
N ALA A 49 8.41 15.79 -7.80
CA ALA A 49 7.47 15.91 -8.90
C ALA A 49 8.23 15.97 -10.24
N SER A 50 7.67 15.33 -11.27
CA SER A 50 8.19 15.30 -12.65
C SER A 50 7.08 15.59 -13.66
N ARG A 51 7.47 15.89 -14.90
CA ARG A 51 6.55 16.04 -16.03
C ARG A 51 7.06 15.20 -17.20
N ASP A 52 6.56 13.99 -17.28
CA ASP A 52 6.98 13.00 -18.27
C ASP A 52 6.02 13.00 -19.48
N GLU A 53 6.58 12.94 -20.69
CA GLU A 53 5.81 12.82 -21.94
C GLU A 53 5.13 11.44 -22.02
N ASN A 54 5.90 10.39 -21.74
CA ASN A 54 5.40 9.02 -21.60
C ASN A 54 5.44 8.57 -20.13
N LYS A 55 4.30 8.70 -19.45
CA LYS A 55 4.18 8.36 -18.02
C LYS A 55 4.37 6.87 -17.71
N ASP A 56 4.02 6.00 -18.66
CA ASP A 56 4.14 4.55 -18.46
C ASP A 56 5.60 4.13 -18.44
N GLU A 57 6.38 4.61 -19.43
CA GLU A 57 7.82 4.36 -19.50
C GLU A 57 8.55 4.99 -18.29
N ALA A 58 8.24 6.24 -17.97
CA ALA A 58 8.82 6.94 -16.82
C ALA A 58 8.53 6.20 -15.50
N LEU A 59 7.33 5.66 -15.32
CA LEU A 59 6.98 4.87 -14.14
C LEU A 59 7.82 3.60 -14.05
N ILE A 60 7.98 2.84 -15.14
CA ILE A 60 8.81 1.63 -15.14
C ILE A 60 10.27 1.96 -14.84
N ASN A 61 10.80 3.02 -15.43
CA ASN A 61 12.17 3.46 -15.17
C ASN A 61 12.35 3.91 -13.71
N LEU A 62 11.37 4.61 -13.14
CA LEU A 62 11.37 5.01 -11.73
C LEU A 62 11.40 3.80 -10.79
N LEU A 63 10.57 2.79 -11.06
CA LEU A 63 10.50 1.56 -10.25
C LEU A 63 11.77 0.71 -10.36
N LYS A 64 12.42 0.69 -11.53
CA LYS A 64 13.72 0.02 -11.74
C LYS A 64 14.91 0.81 -11.20
N GLY A 65 14.73 2.12 -10.96
CA GLY A 65 15.76 3.02 -10.48
C GLY A 65 16.21 2.71 -9.04
N GLU A 66 17.41 3.18 -8.68
CA GLU A 66 18.06 2.89 -7.39
C GLU A 66 17.17 3.17 -6.18
N ARG A 67 16.41 4.26 -6.24
CA ARG A 67 15.55 4.70 -5.14
C ARG A 67 14.42 3.73 -4.81
N PHE A 68 13.89 3.02 -5.81
CA PHE A 68 12.67 2.22 -5.65
C PHE A 68 12.86 0.73 -5.93
N ARG A 69 13.97 0.30 -6.55
CA ARG A 69 14.19 -1.11 -6.90
C ARG A 69 14.24 -2.06 -5.68
N SER A 70 14.61 -1.55 -4.51
CA SER A 70 14.67 -2.31 -3.26
C SER A 70 13.42 -2.14 -2.37
N CYS A 71 12.46 -1.30 -2.76
CA CYS A 71 11.24 -1.08 -2.00
C CYS A 71 10.30 -2.29 -2.11
N LYS A 72 9.99 -2.91 -0.97
CA LYS A 72 9.10 -4.08 -0.89
C LYS A 72 7.61 -3.74 -0.99
N SER A 73 7.22 -2.50 -0.70
CA SER A 73 5.83 -2.05 -0.71
C SER A 73 5.75 -0.65 -1.29
N ILE A 74 4.89 -0.49 -2.29
CA ILE A 74 4.67 0.76 -3.03
C ILE A 74 3.18 0.90 -3.28
N LEU A 75 2.62 2.09 -3.03
CA LEU A 75 1.26 2.46 -3.41
C LEU A 75 1.31 3.37 -4.64
N ILE A 76 0.59 2.99 -5.68
CA ILE A 76 0.47 3.77 -6.91
C ILE A 76 -0.99 4.19 -7.06
N TYR A 77 -1.24 5.49 -7.07
CA TYR A 77 -2.58 6.05 -7.21
C TYR A 77 -2.86 6.40 -8.68
N CYS A 78 -4.02 5.99 -9.18
CA CYS A 78 -4.54 6.40 -10.48
C CYS A 78 -5.90 7.08 -10.28
N SER A 79 -6.27 7.99 -11.18
CA SER A 79 -7.54 8.73 -11.10
C SER A 79 -8.77 7.88 -11.42
N ARG A 80 -8.62 6.79 -12.18
CA ARG A 80 -9.70 5.90 -12.61
C ARG A 80 -9.32 4.43 -12.43
N ARG A 81 -10.33 3.58 -12.22
CA ARG A 81 -10.16 2.14 -12.00
C ARG A 81 -9.54 1.41 -13.19
N ASP A 82 -10.02 1.69 -14.39
CA ASP A 82 -9.49 1.11 -15.63
C ASP A 82 -8.01 1.47 -15.86
N HIS A 83 -7.61 2.69 -15.49
CA HIS A 83 -6.20 3.09 -15.49
C HIS A 83 -5.38 2.27 -14.49
N THR A 84 -5.89 2.03 -13.29
CA THR A 84 -5.23 1.19 -12.28
C THR A 84 -4.99 -0.23 -12.80
N GLU A 85 -6.00 -0.85 -13.43
CA GLU A 85 -5.90 -2.22 -13.96
C GLU A 85 -4.84 -2.32 -15.08
N ARG A 86 -4.83 -1.33 -15.99
CA ARG A 86 -3.85 -1.23 -17.07
C ARG A 86 -2.42 -1.05 -16.54
N VAL A 87 -2.21 -0.11 -15.61
CA VAL A 87 -0.91 0.16 -14.99
C VAL A 87 -0.42 -1.05 -14.20
N ALA A 88 -1.29 -1.71 -13.44
CA ALA A 88 -0.92 -2.91 -12.71
C ALA A 88 -0.50 -4.04 -13.66
N THR A 89 -1.19 -4.19 -14.79
CA THR A 89 -0.82 -5.16 -15.83
C THR A 89 0.54 -4.83 -16.44
N LEU A 90 0.77 -3.57 -16.81
CA LEU A 90 2.05 -3.08 -17.31
C LEU A 90 3.19 -3.38 -16.34
N ILE A 91 3.04 -3.03 -15.06
CA ILE A 91 4.08 -3.28 -14.05
C ILE A 91 4.36 -4.77 -13.94
N ARG A 92 3.32 -5.61 -13.84
CA ARG A 92 3.48 -7.06 -13.74
C ARG A 92 4.19 -7.67 -14.95
N THR A 93 3.98 -7.17 -16.16
CA THR A 93 4.63 -7.70 -17.37
C THR A 93 6.03 -7.13 -17.58
N SER A 94 6.25 -5.86 -17.30
CA SER A 94 7.54 -5.17 -17.46
C SER A 94 8.56 -5.45 -16.35
N MET A 95 8.10 -5.95 -15.20
CA MET A 95 8.92 -6.27 -14.02
C MET A 95 9.05 -7.77 -13.77
N LYS A 96 8.63 -8.63 -14.70
CA LYS A 96 8.88 -10.09 -14.56
C LYS A 96 10.37 -10.33 -14.44
N THR A 97 10.82 -10.67 -13.24
CA THR A 97 12.10 -11.34 -13.05
C THR A 97 11.95 -12.73 -13.66
N SER A 98 12.91 -13.20 -14.44
CA SER A 98 12.96 -14.60 -14.85
C SER A 98 12.88 -15.44 -13.58
N VAL A 99 11.77 -16.12 -13.36
CA VAL A 99 11.65 -17.07 -12.26
C VAL A 99 12.65 -18.16 -12.59
N ASP A 100 13.69 -18.31 -11.76
CA ASP A 100 14.64 -19.40 -11.84
C ASP A 100 13.85 -20.72 -11.88
N LEU A 101 14.01 -21.50 -12.96
CA LEU A 101 13.37 -22.80 -13.17
C LEU A 101 13.93 -23.91 -12.25
N ASN A 102 14.52 -23.56 -11.10
CA ASN A 102 15.30 -24.48 -10.26
C ASN A 102 14.67 -24.85 -8.91
N ASP A 103 13.45 -24.41 -8.59
CA ASP A 103 12.76 -24.95 -7.42
C ASP A 103 12.41 -26.43 -7.65
N THR A 104 13.20 -27.27 -7.00
CA THR A 104 13.43 -28.68 -7.32
C THR A 104 12.23 -29.51 -6.89
N TYR A 105 11.48 -30.05 -7.85
CA TYR A 105 10.60 -31.19 -7.57
C TYR A 105 11.46 -32.42 -7.26
N GLN A 106 11.50 -32.85 -6.00
CA GLN A 106 12.06 -34.15 -5.62
C GLN A 106 10.92 -35.17 -5.54
N PRO A 107 10.87 -36.20 -6.41
CA PRO A 107 9.90 -37.27 -6.27
C PRO A 107 10.18 -38.07 -4.99
N ILE A 108 9.14 -38.37 -4.23
CA ILE A 108 9.25 -39.22 -3.03
C ILE A 108 9.63 -40.64 -3.47
N ALA A 109 10.81 -41.11 -3.05
CA ALA A 109 11.27 -42.47 -3.35
C ALA A 109 10.43 -43.52 -2.60
N SER A 110 9.86 -44.47 -3.36
CA SER A 110 9.05 -45.57 -2.83
C SER A 110 9.90 -46.55 -2.00
N LYS A 111 9.68 -46.60 -0.69
CA LYS A 111 10.27 -47.63 0.18
C LYS A 111 9.60 -48.99 -0.10
N LYS A 112 10.29 -49.90 -0.80
CA LYS A 112 9.92 -51.33 -0.79
C LYS A 112 10.23 -51.91 0.58
N GLN A 113 9.18 -52.31 1.31
CA GLN A 113 9.29 -52.97 2.61
C GLN A 113 9.70 -54.43 2.38
N GLN A 114 10.95 -54.79 2.69
CA GLN A 114 11.38 -56.19 2.81
C GLN A 114 10.86 -56.74 4.15
N LEU A 115 9.88 -57.64 4.08
CA LEU A 115 9.49 -58.49 5.22
C LEU A 115 10.24 -59.82 5.09
N SER A 116 11.36 -59.92 5.81
CA SER A 116 12.00 -61.20 6.10
C SER A 116 11.16 -61.95 7.15
N LYS A 117 10.46 -63.01 6.75
CA LYS A 117 9.95 -64.01 7.69
C LYS A 117 10.99 -65.12 7.81
N THR A 118 11.70 -65.15 8.93
CA THR A 118 12.39 -66.36 9.39
C THR A 118 11.35 -67.36 9.86
N PHE A 119 11.35 -68.54 9.26
CA PHE A 119 10.65 -69.73 9.72
C PHE A 119 11.74 -70.72 10.14
N ASP A 120 11.68 -71.18 11.38
CA ASP A 120 12.42 -72.34 11.87
C ASP A 120 11.45 -73.20 12.70
N PRO A 121 11.68 -74.53 12.76
CA PRO A 121 10.65 -75.58 12.60
C PRO A 121 9.71 -75.84 13.78
#